data_AF-A0AA37GXE1-F1
#
_entry.id   AF-A0AA37GXE1-F1
#
_cell.length_a   1.000
_cell.length_b   1.000
_cell.length_c   1.000
_cell.angle_alpha   90.00
_cell.angle_beta   90.00
_cell.angle_gamma   90.00
#
_symmetry.space_group_name_H-M   'P 1'
#
loop_
_entity.id
_entity.type
_entity.pdbx_description
1 polymer ?
#
loop_
_entity_poly.entity_id
_entity_poly.type
_entity_poly.pdbx_seq_one_letter_code
_entity_poly.pdbx_strand_id
1 'polypeptide(L)'
;MELKKVTPEYLLDEPHGSDNYTTSSPTARYADVYETASSKILQRGQDFWNKVYGKISRRIMSQMDRSGTEDLGLTARLMYGYILSNTNVLSPVETSYVLIAGLIPQDVNPQLKGHLRGALNGGASVEEVRAVRGIVVEICKASGMRQLGDDVPCGWGWRSEVANV
;
A
#
# COMPACT_ATOMS: atom_id res chain seq x y z
N MET A 1 0.14 29.37 -9.32
CA MET A 1 -0.56 28.18 -8.80
C MET A 1 -0.47 28.22 -7.28
N GLU A 2 -1.58 28.36 -6.55
CA GLU A 2 -1.55 28.62 -5.09
C GLU A 2 -0.82 27.54 -4.28
N LEU A 3 -0.92 26.28 -4.67
CA LEU A 3 -0.20 25.17 -4.01
C LEU A 3 1.33 25.35 -4.08
N LYS A 4 1.87 25.80 -5.23
CA LYS A 4 3.31 26.04 -5.41
C LYS A 4 3.87 27.11 -4.46
N LYS A 5 3.01 28.05 -3.99
CA LYS A 5 3.42 29.11 -3.07
C LYS A 5 3.62 28.63 -1.64
N VAL A 6 2.98 27.53 -1.25
CA VAL A 6 3.00 26.98 0.12
C VAL A 6 3.80 25.69 0.23
N THR A 7 4.15 25.04 -0.89
CA THR A 7 5.04 23.88 -0.90
C THR A 7 6.48 24.34 -0.65
N PRO A 8 7.19 23.79 0.35
CA PRO A 8 8.61 24.07 0.56
C PRO A 8 9.44 23.81 -0.70
N GLU A 9 10.43 24.66 -0.96
CA GLU A 9 11.21 24.63 -2.22
C GLU A 9 11.88 23.26 -2.47
N TYR A 10 12.35 22.60 -1.42
CA TYR A 10 12.95 21.26 -1.50
C TYR A 10 11.95 20.13 -1.80
N LEU A 11 10.64 20.41 -1.80
CA LEU A 11 9.56 19.50 -2.16
C LEU A 11 8.87 19.89 -3.48
N LEU A 12 9.39 20.91 -4.17
CA LEU A 12 8.89 21.30 -5.48
C LEU A 12 9.52 20.41 -6.55
N ASP A 13 8.77 19.40 -6.99
CA ASP A 13 9.10 18.65 -8.19
C ASP A 13 8.57 19.39 -9.43
N GLU A 14 9.38 19.54 -10.48
CA GLU A 14 8.89 20.04 -11.75
C GLU A 14 8.23 18.90 -12.54
N PRO A 15 6.95 19.04 -12.95
CA PRO A 15 6.32 18.11 -13.88
C PRO A 15 7.08 18.19 -15.20
N HIS A 16 7.44 17.03 -15.78
CA HIS A 16 8.26 16.87 -17.00
C HIS A 16 8.50 18.19 -17.76
N GLY A 17 9.67 18.79 -17.53
CA GLY A 17 10.07 20.00 -18.22
C GLY A 17 10.06 19.79 -19.74
N SER A 18 9.58 20.78 -20.48
CA SER A 18 9.54 20.82 -21.94
C SER A 18 10.90 20.65 -22.62
N ASP A 19 11.99 20.63 -21.85
CA ASP A 19 13.35 20.69 -22.34
C ASP A 19 14.10 19.41 -21.92
N ASN A 20 14.32 18.55 -22.91
CA ASN A 20 15.30 17.47 -23.00
C ASN A 20 16.01 17.02 -21.68
N TYR A 21 15.62 15.83 -21.22
CA TYR A 21 16.47 14.81 -20.60
C TYR A 21 16.95 14.93 -19.14
N THR A 22 16.64 15.96 -18.34
CA THR A 22 17.33 16.11 -17.03
C THR A 22 16.51 16.10 -15.74
N THR A 23 15.17 16.02 -15.75
CA THR A 23 14.42 15.78 -14.50
C THR A 23 13.21 14.87 -14.70
N SER A 24 13.47 13.57 -14.93
CA SER A 24 12.41 12.56 -14.80
C SER A 24 12.01 12.47 -13.32
N SER A 25 10.72 12.60 -13.00
CA SER A 25 10.22 12.42 -11.62
C SER A 25 10.76 11.10 -11.05
N PRO A 26 11.26 11.07 -9.81
CA PRO A 26 11.82 9.85 -9.21
C PRO A 26 10.78 8.73 -9.11
N THR A 27 9.49 9.06 -9.15
CA THR A 27 8.40 8.07 -9.17
C THR A 27 8.17 7.48 -10.56
N ALA A 28 8.56 8.16 -11.64
CA ALA A 28 8.23 7.84 -13.04
C ALA A 28 6.73 7.57 -13.30
N ARG A 29 5.82 8.02 -12.43
CA ARG A 29 4.37 7.75 -12.54
C ARG A 29 3.74 8.34 -13.79
N TYR A 30 4.25 9.48 -14.25
CA TYR A 30 3.81 10.06 -15.51
C TYR A 30 4.05 9.09 -16.68
N ALA A 31 5.27 8.54 -16.77
CA ALA A 31 5.62 7.56 -17.79
C ALA A 31 4.80 6.27 -17.65
N ASP A 32 4.51 5.80 -16.42
CA ASP A 32 3.61 4.65 -16.21
C ASP A 32 2.22 4.88 -16.83
N VAL A 33 1.68 6.11 -16.76
CA VAL A 33 0.33 6.45 -17.24
C VAL A 33 0.29 6.76 -18.74
N TYR A 34 1.26 7.54 -19.25
CA TYR A 34 1.17 8.14 -20.59
C TYR A 34 2.11 7.51 -21.63
N GLU A 35 3.22 6.90 -21.22
CA GLU A 35 4.28 6.46 -22.13
C GLU A 35 4.42 4.93 -22.17
N THR A 36 4.24 4.28 -21.02
CA THR A 36 4.39 2.83 -20.88
C THR A 36 3.09 2.14 -21.23
N ALA A 37 3.16 1.10 -22.07
CA ALA A 37 2.01 0.28 -22.39
C ALA A 37 1.35 -0.27 -21.11
N SER A 38 0.05 -0.05 -20.96
CA SER A 38 -0.71 -0.43 -19.76
C SER A 38 -0.59 -1.92 -19.42
N SER A 39 -0.46 -2.80 -20.44
CA SER A 39 -0.23 -4.23 -20.24
C SER A 39 1.05 -4.53 -19.46
N LYS A 40 2.13 -3.77 -19.66
CA LYS A 40 3.38 -3.91 -18.89
C LYS A 40 3.18 -3.48 -17.43
N ILE A 41 2.45 -2.40 -17.20
CA ILE A 41 2.15 -1.90 -15.86
C ILE A 41 1.28 -2.88 -15.08
N LEU A 42 0.24 -3.42 -15.73
CA LEU A 42 -0.64 -4.43 -15.14
C LEU A 42 0.11 -5.74 -14.88
N GLN A 43 1.04 -6.16 -15.75
CA GLN A 43 1.88 -7.32 -15.50
C GLN A 43 2.80 -7.12 -14.30
N ARG A 44 3.47 -5.96 -14.19
CA ARG A 44 4.27 -5.59 -13.01
C ARG A 44 3.43 -5.64 -11.73
N GLY A 45 2.19 -5.13 -11.79
CA GLY A 45 1.22 -5.21 -10.72
C GLY A 45 0.86 -6.64 -10.33
N GLN A 46 0.61 -7.51 -11.31
CA GLN A 46 0.30 -8.92 -11.10
C GLN A 46 1.48 -9.66 -10.45
N ASP A 47 2.71 -9.37 -10.85
CA ASP A 47 3.91 -9.97 -10.28
C ASP A 47 4.09 -9.55 -8.82
N PHE A 48 3.89 -8.27 -8.52
CA PHE A 48 3.92 -7.75 -7.14
C PHE A 48 2.81 -8.38 -6.28
N TRP A 49 1.58 -8.49 -6.80
CA TRP A 49 0.46 -9.18 -6.15
C TRP A 49 0.81 -10.63 -5.81
N ASN A 50 1.40 -11.34 -6.76
CA ASN A 50 1.81 -12.73 -6.58
C ASN A 50 2.90 -12.85 -5.52
N LYS A 51 3.82 -11.88 -5.43
CA LYS A 51 4.83 -11.84 -4.36
C LYS A 51 4.20 -11.62 -2.99
N VAL A 52 3.26 -10.69 -2.85
CA VAL A 52 2.56 -10.40 -1.59
C VAL A 52 1.77 -11.61 -1.11
N TYR A 53 0.87 -12.15 -1.94
CA TYR A 53 -0.07 -13.20 -1.49
C TYR A 53 0.41 -14.63 -1.76
N GLY A 54 1.51 -14.82 -2.48
CA GLY A 54 2.10 -16.13 -2.75
C GLY A 54 1.10 -17.12 -3.34
N LYS A 55 1.02 -18.32 -2.75
CA LYS A 55 0.19 -19.44 -3.23
C LYS A 55 -1.32 -19.13 -3.25
N ILE A 56 -1.79 -18.20 -2.44
CA ILE A 56 -3.23 -17.88 -2.34
C ILE A 56 -3.65 -16.69 -3.20
N SER A 57 -2.70 -16.05 -3.89
CA SER A 57 -2.91 -14.88 -4.77
C SER A 57 -4.10 -15.03 -5.73
N ARG A 58 -4.16 -16.15 -6.47
CA ARG A 58 -5.24 -16.44 -7.42
C ARG A 58 -6.58 -16.60 -6.74
N ARG A 59 -6.62 -17.27 -5.58
CA ARG A 59 -7.85 -17.49 -4.81
C ARG A 59 -8.41 -16.16 -4.32
N ILE A 60 -7.57 -15.30 -3.74
CA ILE A 60 -7.98 -13.98 -3.24
C ILE A 60 -8.51 -13.12 -4.38
N MET A 61 -7.78 -13.03 -5.50
CA MET A 61 -8.23 -12.26 -6.65
C MET A 61 -9.57 -12.78 -7.19
N SER A 62 -9.73 -14.09 -7.33
CA SER A 62 -11.01 -14.68 -7.75
C SER A 62 -12.15 -14.44 -6.76
N GLN A 63 -11.88 -14.31 -5.46
CA GLN A 63 -12.91 -13.94 -4.48
C GLN A 63 -13.32 -12.48 -4.63
N MET A 64 -12.35 -11.59 -4.84
CA MET A 64 -12.61 -10.17 -5.10
C MET A 64 -13.40 -9.96 -6.39
N ASP A 65 -13.06 -10.68 -7.47
CA ASP A 65 -13.80 -10.66 -8.75
C ASP A 65 -15.26 -11.14 -8.61
N ARG A 66 -15.60 -11.84 -7.52
CA ARG A 66 -16.92 -12.47 -7.30
C ARG A 66 -17.65 -11.93 -6.07
N SER A 67 -17.19 -10.82 -5.50
CA SER A 67 -17.74 -10.23 -4.27
C SER A 67 -18.79 -9.16 -4.59
N GLY A 68 -19.86 -9.54 -5.29
CA GLY A 68 -20.93 -8.64 -5.73
C GLY A 68 -20.74 -8.21 -7.18
N THR A 69 -19.80 -7.29 -7.43
CA THR A 69 -19.34 -6.89 -8.76
C THR A 69 -17.85 -7.21 -8.93
N GLU A 70 -17.35 -7.11 -10.16
CA GLU A 70 -15.92 -7.30 -10.48
C GLU A 70 -15.04 -6.11 -10.05
N ASP A 71 -15.66 -5.03 -9.57
CA ASP A 71 -14.98 -3.77 -9.28
C ASP A 71 -13.93 -3.87 -8.18
N LEU A 72 -14.12 -4.76 -7.21
CA LEU A 72 -13.13 -4.97 -6.15
C LEU A 72 -11.84 -5.57 -6.72
N GLY A 73 -11.97 -6.56 -7.61
CA GLY A 73 -10.83 -7.16 -8.31
C GLY A 73 -10.21 -6.19 -9.31
N LEU A 74 -11.01 -5.39 -10.01
CA LEU A 74 -10.52 -4.32 -10.89
C LEU A 74 -9.71 -3.28 -10.10
N THR A 75 -10.25 -2.81 -8.98
CA THR A 75 -9.59 -1.85 -8.09
C THR A 75 -8.25 -2.40 -7.61
N ALA A 76 -8.20 -3.66 -7.18
CA ALA A 76 -6.94 -4.30 -6.79
C ALA A 76 -5.92 -4.31 -7.94
N ARG A 77 -6.32 -4.67 -9.17
CA ARG A 77 -5.40 -4.68 -10.32
C ARG A 77 -4.87 -3.28 -10.65
N LEU A 78 -5.71 -2.25 -10.61
CA LEU A 78 -5.30 -0.86 -10.85
C LEU A 78 -4.35 -0.37 -9.76
N MET A 79 -4.67 -0.63 -8.48
CA MET A 79 -3.83 -0.24 -7.35
C MET A 79 -2.47 -0.93 -7.39
N TYR A 80 -2.43 -2.24 -7.65
CA TYR A 80 -1.17 -2.97 -7.74
C TYR A 80 -0.39 -2.59 -8.99
N GLY A 81 -1.04 -2.36 -10.13
CA GLY A 81 -0.38 -1.91 -11.37
C GLY A 81 0.29 -0.55 -11.23
N TYR A 82 -0.50 0.48 -10.93
CA TYR A 82 -0.05 1.87 -11.04
C TYR A 82 0.53 2.45 -9.74
N ILE A 83 0.20 1.89 -8.58
CA ILE A 83 0.57 2.47 -7.30
C ILE A 83 1.58 1.59 -6.56
N LEU A 84 1.21 0.35 -6.22
CA LEU A 84 1.98 -0.46 -5.27
C LEU A 84 3.19 -1.17 -5.87
N SER A 85 3.10 -1.58 -7.14
CA SER A 85 4.24 -2.26 -7.81
C SER A 85 5.32 -1.30 -8.33
N ASN A 86 5.08 0.01 -8.27
CA ASN A 86 6.11 1.00 -8.59
C ASN A 86 7.02 1.15 -7.36
N THR A 87 8.18 0.50 -7.44
CA THR A 87 9.19 0.48 -6.36
C THR A 87 10.43 1.31 -6.73
N ASN A 88 10.24 2.40 -7.48
CA ASN A 88 11.34 3.28 -7.89
C ASN A 88 11.92 4.08 -6.72
N VAL A 89 11.09 4.39 -5.72
CA VAL A 89 11.48 5.16 -4.51
C VAL A 89 11.56 4.25 -3.30
N LEU A 90 10.49 3.49 -3.03
CA LEU A 90 10.43 2.52 -1.93
C LEU A 90 10.72 1.12 -2.48
N SER A 91 11.55 0.36 -1.79
CA SER A 91 11.73 -1.06 -2.07
C SER A 91 10.41 -1.84 -1.86
N PRO A 92 10.27 -3.05 -2.41
CA PRO A 92 9.09 -3.89 -2.16
C PRO A 92 8.77 -4.11 -0.68
N VAL A 93 9.80 -4.18 0.16
CA VAL A 93 9.68 -4.38 1.60
C VAL A 93 9.20 -3.10 2.28
N GLU A 94 9.79 -1.95 1.96
CA GLU A 94 9.36 -0.64 2.49
C GLU A 94 7.92 -0.31 2.08
N THR A 95 7.53 -0.60 0.82
CA THR A 95 6.14 -0.48 0.36
C THR A 95 5.19 -1.35 1.19
N SER A 96 5.62 -2.55 1.58
CA SER A 96 4.82 -3.43 2.45
C SER A 96 4.70 -2.87 3.87
N TYR A 97 5.74 -2.25 4.42
CA TYR A 97 5.68 -1.59 5.73
C TYR A 97 4.72 -0.41 5.74
N VAL A 98 4.69 0.40 4.68
CA VAL A 98 3.73 1.50 4.55
C VAL A 98 2.29 0.97 4.53
N LEU A 99 2.03 -0.14 3.82
CA LEU A 99 0.71 -0.76 3.83
C LEU A 99 0.33 -1.30 5.20
N ILE A 100 1.24 -2.01 5.88
CA ILE A 100 1.01 -2.47 7.27
C ILE A 100 0.66 -1.29 8.18
N ALA A 101 1.42 -0.20 8.09
CA ALA A 101 1.21 1.00 8.90
C ALA A 101 -0.14 1.67 8.61
N GLY A 102 -0.61 1.68 7.36
CA GLY A 102 -1.91 2.22 7.00
C GLY A 102 -3.09 1.32 7.39
N LEU A 103 -2.93 -0.01 7.37
CA LEU A 103 -4.01 -0.97 7.61
C LEU A 103 -4.34 -1.15 9.09
N ILE A 104 -3.35 -1.02 9.98
CA ILE A 104 -3.55 -1.13 11.44
C ILE A 104 -4.58 -0.12 11.97
N PRO A 105 -4.47 1.20 11.74
CA PRO A 105 -5.44 2.16 12.26
C PRO A 105 -6.84 2.03 11.64
N GLN A 106 -6.95 1.37 10.47
CA GLN A 106 -8.23 1.13 9.79
C GLN A 106 -8.98 -0.10 10.32
N ASP A 107 -8.39 -0.90 11.21
CA ASP A 107 -8.98 -2.13 11.77
C ASP A 107 -9.42 -3.15 10.70
N VAL A 108 -8.65 -3.26 9.60
CA VAL A 108 -8.93 -4.16 8.46
C VAL A 108 -8.02 -5.39 8.49
N ASN A 109 -8.23 -6.21 9.52
CA ASN A 109 -7.44 -7.42 9.77
C ASN A 109 -7.34 -8.41 8.58
N PRO A 110 -8.38 -8.66 7.76
CA PRO A 110 -8.27 -9.56 6.61
C PRO A 110 -7.19 -9.11 5.60
N GLN A 111 -7.08 -7.80 5.35
CA GLN A 111 -6.06 -7.21 4.49
C GLN A 111 -4.71 -7.21 5.20
N LEU A 112 -4.67 -6.80 6.48
CA LEU A 112 -3.44 -6.73 7.27
C LEU A 112 -2.69 -8.06 7.29
N LYS A 113 -3.38 -9.19 7.50
CA LYS A 113 -2.76 -10.53 7.51
C LYS A 113 -2.02 -10.85 6.21
N GLY A 114 -2.62 -10.49 5.07
CA GLY A 114 -2.01 -10.66 3.76
C GLY A 114 -0.70 -9.86 3.63
N HIS A 115 -0.69 -8.63 4.12
CA HIS A 115 0.47 -7.74 4.04
C HIS A 115 1.56 -8.06 5.06
N LEU A 116 1.23 -8.52 6.26
CA LEU A 116 2.22 -9.03 7.22
C LEU A 116 2.99 -10.21 6.64
N ARG A 117 2.26 -11.18 6.05
CA ARG A 117 2.90 -12.31 5.38
C ARG A 117 3.60 -11.90 4.09
N GLY A 118 3.02 -10.95 3.35
CA GLY A 118 3.56 -10.42 2.12
C GLY A 118 4.89 -9.69 2.31
N ALA A 119 5.08 -8.99 3.43
CA ALA A 119 6.37 -8.39 3.77
C ALA A 119 7.46 -9.46 3.92
N LEU A 120 7.15 -10.59 4.58
CA LEU A 120 8.09 -11.72 4.70
C LEU A 120 8.39 -12.34 3.33
N ASN A 121 7.38 -12.56 2.49
CA ASN A 121 7.59 -13.01 1.10
C ASN A 121 8.40 -11.98 0.28
N GLY A 122 8.32 -10.71 0.69
CA GLY A 122 9.07 -9.56 0.18
C GLY A 122 10.57 -9.62 0.44
N GLY A 123 10.98 -10.33 1.50
CA GLY A 123 12.35 -10.39 2.01
C GLY A 123 12.53 -9.79 3.41
N ALA A 124 11.47 -9.30 4.05
CA ALA A 124 11.55 -8.79 5.43
C ALA A 124 11.80 -9.92 6.43
N SER A 125 12.54 -9.60 7.49
CA SER A 125 12.62 -10.43 8.69
C SER A 125 11.33 -10.36 9.52
N VAL A 126 11.13 -11.36 10.38
CA VAL A 126 10.00 -11.39 11.32
C VAL A 126 10.13 -10.24 12.33
N GLU A 127 11.35 -9.93 12.73
CA GLU A 127 11.70 -8.89 13.68
C GLU A 127 11.33 -7.51 13.14
N GLU A 128 11.66 -7.20 11.89
CA GLU A 128 11.27 -5.93 11.26
C GLU A 128 9.75 -5.79 11.15
N VAL A 129 9.04 -6.84 10.71
CA VAL A 129 7.58 -6.80 10.58
C VAL A 129 6.91 -6.56 11.96
N ARG A 130 7.42 -7.21 13.01
CA ARG A 130 6.96 -7.01 14.38
C ARG A 130 7.28 -5.61 14.89
N ALA A 131 8.46 -5.07 14.57
CA ALA A 131 8.86 -3.72 14.95
C ALA A 131 7.96 -2.66 14.31
N VAL A 132 7.72 -2.74 12.99
CA VAL A 132 6.80 -1.83 12.27
C VAL A 132 5.39 -1.90 12.87
N ARG A 133 4.85 -3.11 13.06
CA ARG A 133 3.55 -3.29 13.71
C ARG A 133 3.52 -2.66 15.10
N GLY A 134 4.54 -2.91 15.91
CA GLY A 134 4.66 -2.38 17.28
C GLY A 134 4.64 -0.85 17.31
N ILE A 135 5.46 -0.21 16.49
CA ILE A 135 5.53 1.26 16.37
C ILE A 135 4.15 1.82 16.03
N VAL A 136 3.46 1.25 15.04
CA VAL A 136 2.15 1.75 14.59
C VAL A 136 1.09 1.58 15.68
N VAL A 137 1.08 0.45 16.40
CA VAL A 137 0.17 0.23 17.53
C VAL A 137 0.42 1.26 18.64
N GLU A 138 1.68 1.58 18.95
CA GLU A 138 2.01 2.61 19.95
C GLU A 138 1.61 4.01 19.48
N ILE A 139 1.78 4.35 18.19
CA ILE A 139 1.28 5.62 17.62
C ILE A 139 -0.24 5.70 17.74
N CYS A 140 -0.96 4.63 17.41
CA CYS A 140 -2.41 4.57 17.52
C CYS A 140 -2.87 4.78 18.97
N LYS A 141 -2.25 4.10 19.94
CA LYS A 141 -2.54 4.30 21.37
C LYS A 141 -2.23 5.71 21.83
N ALA A 142 -1.08 6.26 21.45
CA ALA A 142 -0.70 7.65 21.76
C ALA A 142 -1.68 8.65 21.15
N SER A 143 -2.29 8.31 20.00
CA SER A 143 -3.37 9.06 19.34
C SER A 143 -4.75 8.79 19.94
N GLY A 144 -4.84 8.05 21.05
CA GLY A 144 -6.09 7.78 21.77
C GLY A 144 -6.91 6.59 21.27
N MET A 145 -6.41 5.79 20.31
CA MET A 145 -7.10 4.56 19.90
C MET A 145 -7.05 3.52 21.03
N ARG A 146 -8.17 2.80 21.22
CA ARG A 146 -8.31 1.75 22.23
C ARG A 146 -9.03 0.52 21.69
N GLN A 147 -8.99 -0.59 22.43
CA GLN A 147 -9.89 -1.70 22.13
C GLN A 147 -11.32 -1.27 22.43
N LEU A 148 -12.22 -1.46 21.47
CA LEU A 148 -13.65 -1.21 21.62
C LEU A 148 -14.33 -2.51 22.08
N GLY A 149 -15.23 -2.39 23.05
CA GLY A 149 -16.12 -3.50 23.42
C GLY A 149 -17.17 -3.76 22.34
N ASP A 150 -17.73 -4.96 22.33
CA ASP A 150 -18.77 -5.37 21.36
C ASP A 150 -20.05 -4.53 21.49
N ASP A 151 -20.29 -3.97 22.68
CA ASP A 151 -21.41 -3.10 23.01
C ASP A 151 -21.22 -1.65 22.53
N VAL A 152 -20.02 -1.29 22.07
CA VAL A 152 -19.70 0.07 21.60
C VAL A 152 -20.05 0.20 20.12
N PRO A 153 -21.07 1.00 19.75
CA PRO A 153 -21.55 1.08 18.38
C PRO A 153 -20.53 1.74 17.45
N CYS A 154 -19.76 2.72 17.94
CA CYS A 154 -18.70 3.39 17.21
C CYS A 154 -17.66 3.96 18.19
N GLY A 155 -16.44 4.21 17.70
CA GLY A 155 -15.40 4.79 18.53
C GLY A 155 -14.08 4.90 17.78
N TRP A 156 -13.12 5.55 18.42
CA TRP A 156 -11.75 5.65 17.94
C TRP A 156 -10.95 4.47 18.49
N GLY A 157 -10.80 3.40 17.70
CA GLY A 157 -10.25 2.16 18.22
C GLY A 157 -10.39 0.94 17.32
N TRP A 158 -9.93 -0.20 17.83
CA TRP A 158 -10.01 -1.51 17.17
C TRP A 158 -11.13 -2.35 17.76
N ARG A 159 -11.88 -3.05 16.92
CA ARG A 159 -12.89 -4.03 17.33
C ARG A 159 -12.30 -5.41 17.59
N SER A 160 -11.17 -5.71 16.93
CA SER A 160 -10.49 -7.00 17.09
C SER A 160 -9.02 -6.79 17.43
N GLU A 161 -8.37 -7.82 17.98
CA GLU A 161 -6.93 -7.76 18.22
C GLU A 161 -6.21 -7.53 16.89
N VAL A 162 -5.30 -6.54 16.84
CA VAL A 162 -4.51 -6.24 15.65
C VAL A 162 -3.71 -7.47 15.26
N ALA A 163 -3.91 -7.97 14.03
CA ALA A 163 -3.27 -9.20 13.56
C ALA A 163 -1.75 -9.17 13.72
N ASN A 164 -1.17 -10.34 13.95
CA ASN A 164 0.27 -10.55 14.06
C ASN A 164 0.76 -11.52 12.97
N VAL A 165 2.07 -11.55 12.76
CA VAL A 165 2.77 -12.38 11.76
C VAL A 165 2.85 -13.84 12.16
#